data_AF-A0A2M7UKR9-F1
#
_entry.id   AF-A0A2M7UKR9-F1
#
_cell.length_a   1.000
_cell.length_b   1.000
_cell.length_c   1.000
_cell.angle_alpha   90.00
_cell.angle_beta   90.00
_cell.angle_gamma   90.00
#
_symmetry.space_group_name_H-M   'P 1'
#
loop_
_entity.id
_entity.type
_entity.pdbx_description
1 polymer ?
#
loop_
_entity_poly.entity_id
_entity_poly.type
_entity_poly.pdbx_seq_one_letter_code
_entity_poly.pdbx_strand_id
1 'polypeptide(L)'
;MGILAVIAIFVFVIIPVIFVKKAGVTTQDTKEEVSNKLQQTMFLSSLPDKQITDVFIGGYGVPNGTLELIEQVIKDKIGVRTSIEAYSGTLPMRDNYYDKSRGQFDGDAVWQYFIDTFADRGDTVRYLIVVNEDMYTKLQPERPYIFSRASFLNNTAVISVKRLKGESTSSTEIYQQRVEKLALRTLGVTVGFSLSPDADNINCVMYQALTLEDLDRVGSIFCEETETAFNKAFLINH
;
A
#
# COMPACT_ATOMS: atom_id res chain seq x y z
N MET A 1 25.76 -31.80 -15.59
CA MET A 1 24.58 -32.38 -14.89
C MET A 1 24.17 -31.56 -13.65
N GLY A 2 24.20 -30.21 -13.69
CA GLY A 2 24.03 -29.40 -12.45
C GLY A 2 22.91 -28.36 -12.47
N ILE A 3 22.52 -27.83 -13.63
CA ILE A 3 21.58 -26.70 -13.71
C ILE A 3 20.13 -27.17 -13.52
N LEU A 4 19.75 -28.30 -14.12
CA LEU A 4 18.41 -28.89 -13.96
C LEU A 4 18.15 -29.43 -12.55
N ALA A 5 19.19 -29.90 -11.85
CA ALA A 5 19.05 -30.50 -10.53
C ALA A 5 18.90 -29.45 -9.41
N VAL A 6 19.55 -28.29 -9.53
CA VAL A 6 19.43 -27.21 -8.53
C VAL A 6 18.11 -26.44 -8.70
N ILE A 7 17.63 -26.29 -9.94
CA ILE A 7 16.30 -25.72 -10.21
C ILE A 7 15.20 -26.68 -9.70
N ALA A 8 15.38 -28.00 -9.82
CA ALA A 8 14.40 -28.99 -9.39
C ALA A 8 14.14 -29.02 -7.86
N ILE A 9 15.03 -28.48 -7.03
CA ILE A 9 14.88 -28.53 -5.56
C ILE A 9 14.08 -27.34 -5.01
N PHE A 10 13.98 -26.22 -5.74
CA PHE A 10 13.20 -25.05 -5.32
C PHE A 10 11.80 -24.97 -5.95
N VAL A 11 11.49 -25.84 -6.91
CA VAL A 11 10.17 -25.93 -7.58
C VAL A 11 9.24 -26.84 -6.76
N PHE A 12 8.90 -26.43 -5.54
CA PHE A 12 7.62 -26.86 -4.93
C PHE A 12 6.47 -25.88 -5.24
N VAL A 13 6.76 -24.83 -6.00
CA VAL A 13 5.80 -24.03 -6.74
C VAL A 13 6.30 -23.98 -8.18
N ILE A 14 5.49 -24.46 -9.14
CA ILE A 14 5.83 -24.47 -10.57
C ILE A 14 6.02 -23.02 -11.03
N ILE A 15 7.25 -22.50 -10.98
CA ILE A 15 7.59 -21.19 -11.57
C ILE A 15 7.91 -21.44 -13.05
N PRO A 16 7.13 -20.88 -14.00
CA PRO A 16 7.39 -21.09 -15.42
C PRO A 16 8.79 -20.64 -15.82
N VAL A 17 9.49 -21.43 -16.65
CA VAL A 17 10.85 -21.15 -17.15
C VAL A 17 10.99 -19.76 -17.79
N ILE A 18 9.90 -19.21 -18.32
CA ILE A 18 9.80 -17.85 -18.86
C ILE A 18 10.20 -16.80 -17.80
N PHE A 19 9.78 -16.97 -16.55
CA PHE A 19 10.10 -16.04 -15.47
C PHE A 19 11.57 -16.09 -15.05
N VAL A 20 12.18 -17.28 -15.06
CA VAL A 20 13.62 -17.44 -14.76
C VAL A 20 14.47 -16.70 -15.79
N LYS A 21 14.11 -16.80 -17.08
CA LYS A 21 14.83 -16.12 -18.15
C LYS A 21 14.62 -14.60 -18.14
N LYS A 22 13.41 -14.15 -17.82
CA LYS A 22 13.06 -12.72 -17.74
C LYS A 22 13.65 -12.04 -16.50
N ALA A 23 13.88 -12.80 -15.43
CA ALA A 23 14.47 -12.32 -14.18
C ALA A 23 15.99 -12.12 -14.22
N GLY A 24 16.67 -12.48 -15.32
CA GLY A 24 18.12 -12.29 -15.45
C GLY A 24 18.94 -13.06 -14.41
N VAL A 25 18.43 -14.20 -13.94
CA VAL A 25 19.10 -15.04 -12.94
C VAL A 25 20.41 -15.59 -13.51
N THR A 26 21.51 -15.41 -12.79
CA THR A 26 22.84 -15.89 -13.16
C THR A 26 23.32 -17.02 -12.25
N THR A 27 24.36 -17.73 -12.67
CA THR A 27 24.98 -18.78 -11.84
C THR A 27 25.78 -18.23 -10.64
N GLN A 28 25.98 -16.92 -10.57
CA GLN A 28 26.66 -16.25 -9.46
C GLN A 28 25.69 -15.76 -8.38
N ASP A 29 24.39 -15.74 -8.67
CA ASP A 29 23.38 -15.25 -7.74
C ASP A 29 23.21 -16.23 -6.57
N THR A 30 23.12 -15.67 -5.37
CA THR A 30 22.75 -16.39 -4.15
C THR A 30 21.28 -16.82 -4.20
N LYS A 31 20.90 -17.78 -3.35
CA LYS A 31 19.51 -18.26 -3.28
C LYS A 31 18.50 -17.16 -2.97
N GLU A 32 18.89 -16.20 -2.14
CA GLU A 32 18.05 -15.06 -1.77
C GLU A 32 17.87 -14.08 -2.93
N GLU A 33 18.95 -13.75 -3.65
CA GLU A 33 18.89 -12.92 -4.86
C GLU A 33 18.03 -13.56 -5.96
N VAL A 34 18.14 -14.88 -6.16
CA VAL A 34 17.30 -15.60 -7.13
C VAL A 34 15.82 -15.53 -6.74
N SER A 35 15.50 -15.71 -5.45
CA SER A 35 14.13 -15.60 -4.95
C SER A 35 13.57 -14.19 -5.19
N ASN A 36 14.33 -13.15 -4.83
CA ASN A 36 13.92 -11.76 -4.98
C ASN A 36 13.72 -11.39 -6.46
N LYS A 37 14.67 -11.73 -7.33
CA LYS A 37 14.56 -11.48 -8.79
C LYS A 37 13.34 -12.17 -9.41
N LEU A 38 13.07 -13.42 -9.02
CA LEU A 38 11.90 -14.17 -9.51
C LEU A 38 10.59 -13.57 -9.01
N GLN A 39 10.50 -13.24 -7.72
CA GLN A 39 9.32 -12.58 -7.14
C GLN A 39 9.06 -11.24 -7.82
N GLN A 40 10.10 -10.41 -8.00
CA GLN A 40 10.01 -9.13 -8.68
C GLN A 40 9.58 -9.29 -10.15
N THR A 41 10.10 -10.28 -10.86
CA THR A 41 9.76 -10.50 -12.29
C THR A 41 8.35 -11.05 -12.48
N MET A 42 7.93 -11.98 -11.61
CA MET A 42 6.55 -12.46 -11.59
C MET A 42 5.60 -11.31 -11.28
N PHE A 43 5.95 -10.48 -10.30
CA PHE A 43 5.22 -9.28 -9.97
C PHE A 43 5.15 -8.28 -11.14
N LEU A 44 6.28 -7.89 -11.74
CA LEU A 44 6.33 -6.97 -12.88
C LEU A 44 5.58 -7.46 -14.12
N SER A 45 5.42 -8.78 -14.28
CA SER A 45 4.64 -9.36 -15.37
C SER A 45 3.17 -9.59 -15.00
N SER A 46 2.84 -9.51 -13.71
CA SER A 46 1.47 -9.49 -13.20
C SER A 46 0.91 -8.08 -13.14
N LEU A 47 1.77 -7.05 -13.22
CA LEU A 47 1.33 -5.69 -13.42
C LEU A 47 0.45 -5.65 -14.68
N PRO A 48 -0.75 -5.03 -14.60
CA PRO A 48 -1.63 -4.96 -15.75
C PRO A 48 -0.90 -4.31 -16.93
N ASP A 49 -1.12 -4.83 -18.15
CA ASP A 49 -0.67 -4.18 -19.39
C ASP A 49 -1.21 -2.74 -19.51
N LYS A 50 -2.26 -2.42 -18.72
CA LYS A 50 -2.90 -1.13 -18.61
C LYS A 50 -2.30 -0.30 -17.47
N GLN A 51 -1.87 0.89 -17.83
CA GLN A 51 -1.24 1.85 -16.92
C GLN A 51 -2.25 2.45 -15.96
N ILE A 52 -1.77 2.83 -14.77
CA ILE A 52 -2.58 3.54 -13.79
C ILE A 52 -2.58 5.01 -14.16
N THR A 53 -3.76 5.54 -14.45
CA THR A 53 -3.92 6.92 -14.94
C THR A 53 -4.61 7.83 -13.93
N ASP A 54 -5.25 7.23 -12.92
CA ASP A 54 -6.13 7.94 -12.00
C ASP A 54 -6.04 7.40 -10.57
N VAL A 55 -6.12 8.30 -9.60
CA VAL A 55 -6.36 7.97 -8.20
C VAL A 55 -7.67 8.64 -7.77
N PHE A 56 -8.60 7.82 -7.29
CA PHE A 56 -9.80 8.28 -6.61
C PHE A 56 -9.52 8.39 -5.11
N ILE A 57 -9.88 9.53 -4.52
CA ILE A 57 -9.70 9.85 -3.11
C ILE A 57 -11.08 10.03 -2.48
N GLY A 58 -11.51 9.07 -1.66
CA GLY A 58 -12.78 9.14 -0.93
C GLY A 58 -12.54 9.46 0.55
N GLY A 59 -13.09 10.55 1.07
CA GLY A 59 -12.92 10.95 2.47
C GLY A 59 -14.19 10.80 3.30
N TYR A 60 -14.15 10.10 4.43
CA TYR A 60 -15.31 9.87 5.32
C TYR A 60 -15.07 10.47 6.71
N GLY A 61 -15.73 11.59 7.00
CA GLY A 61 -15.58 12.34 8.25
C GLY A 61 -14.19 12.98 8.43
N VAL A 62 -13.44 13.10 7.33
CA VAL A 62 -12.05 13.61 7.29
C VAL A 62 -12.07 15.11 6.97
N PRO A 63 -11.22 15.95 7.61
CA PRO A 63 -11.11 17.36 7.25
C PRO A 63 -10.62 17.55 5.81
N ASN A 64 -11.22 18.50 5.07
CA ASN A 64 -10.87 18.76 3.66
C ASN A 64 -9.35 18.97 3.44
N GLY A 65 -8.68 19.70 4.34
CA GLY A 65 -7.24 19.93 4.24
C GLY A 65 -6.38 18.65 4.27
N THR A 66 -6.90 17.53 4.78
CA THR A 66 -6.22 16.23 4.68
C THR A 66 -6.37 15.59 3.30
N LEU A 67 -7.54 15.72 2.66
CA LEU A 67 -7.75 15.19 1.31
C LEU A 67 -6.98 16.03 0.28
N GLU A 68 -6.98 17.34 0.44
CA GLU A 68 -6.17 18.27 -0.38
C GLU A 68 -4.67 17.98 -0.27
N LEU A 69 -4.18 17.70 0.95
CA LEU A 69 -2.80 17.26 1.16
C LEU A 69 -2.48 15.98 0.39
N ILE A 70 -3.33 14.95 0.49
CA ILE A 70 -3.13 13.68 -0.21
C ILE A 70 -3.14 13.91 -1.73
N GLU A 71 -4.05 14.75 -2.22
CA GLU A 71 -4.10 15.11 -3.62
C GLU A 71 -2.81 15.79 -4.09
N GLN A 72 -2.29 16.73 -3.31
CA GLN A 72 -1.05 17.43 -3.61
C GLN A 72 0.14 16.46 -3.63
N VAL A 73 0.23 15.54 -2.67
CA VAL A 73 1.24 14.48 -2.63
C VAL A 73 1.18 13.63 -3.90
N ILE A 74 -0.01 13.22 -4.33
CA ILE A 74 -0.18 12.42 -5.55
C ILE A 74 0.24 13.23 -6.78
N LYS A 75 -0.14 14.51 -6.87
CA LYS A 75 0.26 15.38 -7.99
C LYS A 75 1.78 15.55 -8.06
N ASP A 76 2.43 15.83 -6.93
CA ASP A 76 3.86 16.16 -6.89
C ASP A 76 4.75 14.93 -7.03
N LYS A 77 4.35 13.79 -6.46
CA LYS A 77 5.19 12.58 -6.40
C LYS A 77 4.79 11.48 -7.35
N ILE A 78 3.56 11.49 -7.86
CA ILE A 78 3.02 10.43 -8.73
C ILE A 78 2.61 10.97 -10.10
N GLY A 79 2.15 12.22 -10.20
CA GLY A 79 1.88 12.86 -11.49
C GLY A 79 0.65 12.32 -12.24
N VAL A 80 -0.30 11.70 -11.54
CA VAL A 80 -1.54 11.16 -12.13
C VAL A 80 -2.77 12.02 -11.80
N ARG A 81 -3.85 11.81 -12.56
CA ARG A 81 -5.11 12.52 -12.32
C ARG A 81 -5.72 12.10 -11.00
N THR A 82 -6.31 13.07 -10.31
CA THR A 82 -6.99 12.86 -9.04
C THR A 82 -8.45 13.23 -9.14
N SER A 83 -9.30 12.49 -8.43
CA SER A 83 -10.68 12.89 -8.16
C SER A 83 -10.93 12.75 -6.66
N ILE A 84 -11.61 13.73 -6.07
CA ILE A 84 -11.88 13.77 -4.63
C ILE A 84 -13.39 13.75 -4.40
N GLU A 85 -13.84 12.88 -3.51
CA GLU A 85 -15.19 12.91 -2.96
C GLU A 85 -15.12 12.96 -1.43
N ALA A 86 -15.66 14.04 -0.85
CA ALA A 86 -15.70 14.22 0.59
C ALA A 86 -17.12 13.97 1.12
N TYR A 87 -17.22 13.09 2.10
CA TYR A 87 -18.44 12.71 2.78
C TYR A 87 -18.37 13.21 4.24
N SER A 88 -19.30 14.10 4.59
CA SER A 88 -19.36 14.68 5.94
C SER A 88 -19.84 13.71 7.03
N GLY A 89 -20.41 12.56 6.64
CA GLY A 89 -20.94 11.54 7.53
C GLY A 89 -19.91 10.52 8.01
N THR A 90 -20.36 9.65 8.93
CA THR A 90 -19.60 8.47 9.35
C THR A 90 -19.50 7.45 8.21
N LEU A 91 -18.62 6.46 8.38
CA LEU A 91 -18.56 5.31 7.49
C LEU A 91 -19.96 4.68 7.29
N PRO A 92 -20.30 4.28 6.05
CA PRO A 92 -21.49 3.49 5.77
C PRO A 92 -21.49 2.21 6.63
N MET A 93 -22.69 1.71 6.96
CA MET A 93 -22.86 0.41 7.61
C MET A 93 -22.16 0.29 8.99
N ARG A 94 -22.09 1.40 9.74
CA ARG A 94 -21.46 1.49 11.06
C ARG A 94 -21.83 0.35 12.01
N ASP A 95 -23.10 -0.02 12.07
CA ASP A 95 -23.58 -1.05 13.00
C ASP A 95 -23.03 -2.46 12.72
N ASN A 96 -22.57 -2.73 11.48
CA ASN A 96 -22.08 -4.04 11.09
C ASN A 96 -20.58 -4.23 11.36
N TYR A 97 -19.83 -3.13 11.42
CA TYR A 97 -18.36 -3.16 11.45
C TYR A 97 -17.76 -2.53 12.71
N TYR A 98 -18.57 -1.85 13.52
CA TYR A 98 -18.09 -1.20 14.73
C TYR A 98 -18.12 -2.14 15.95
N ASP A 99 -16.95 -2.41 16.50
CA ASP A 99 -16.81 -3.10 17.77
C ASP A 99 -16.94 -2.08 18.92
N LYS A 100 -18.11 -2.08 19.58
CA LYS A 100 -18.40 -1.19 20.71
C LYS A 100 -17.46 -1.40 21.89
N SER A 101 -16.93 -2.61 22.10
CA SER A 101 -16.02 -2.90 23.21
C SER A 101 -14.64 -2.27 22.99
N ARG A 102 -14.22 -2.18 21.72
CA ARG A 102 -12.97 -1.53 21.32
C ARG A 102 -13.12 -0.05 21.07
N GLY A 103 -14.32 0.38 20.69
CA GLY A 103 -14.56 1.71 20.15
C GLY A 103 -13.95 1.90 18.75
N GLN A 104 -13.75 0.81 18.00
CA GLN A 104 -13.01 0.77 16.73
C GLN A 104 -13.82 0.05 15.65
N PHE A 105 -13.52 0.34 14.39
CA PHE A 105 -14.05 -0.39 13.24
C PHE A 105 -13.16 -1.57 12.87
N ASP A 106 -13.78 -2.67 12.45
CA ASP A 106 -13.10 -3.76 11.76
C ASP A 106 -12.60 -3.26 10.40
N GLY A 107 -11.30 -2.96 10.31
CA GLY A 107 -10.66 -2.42 9.12
C GLY A 107 -10.65 -3.40 7.95
N ASP A 108 -10.71 -4.72 8.21
CA ASP A 108 -10.83 -5.71 7.15
C ASP A 108 -12.22 -5.64 6.52
N ALA A 109 -13.26 -5.48 7.34
CA ALA A 109 -14.64 -5.34 6.87
C ALA A 109 -14.91 -3.99 6.17
N VAL A 110 -14.37 -2.89 6.71
CA VAL A 110 -14.42 -1.56 6.06
C VAL A 110 -13.74 -1.60 4.69
N TRP A 111 -12.58 -2.24 4.60
CA TRP A 111 -11.86 -2.39 3.33
C TRP A 111 -12.64 -3.26 2.33
N GLN A 112 -13.22 -4.38 2.77
CA GLN A 112 -14.05 -5.23 1.92
C GLN A 112 -15.27 -4.49 1.37
N TYR A 113 -15.93 -3.66 2.19
CA TYR A 113 -17.04 -2.83 1.73
C TYR A 113 -16.65 -1.94 0.54
N PHE A 114 -15.46 -1.32 0.57
CA PHE A 114 -15.00 -0.49 -0.54
C PHE A 114 -14.58 -1.29 -1.75
N ILE A 115 -14.02 -2.49 -1.57
CA ILE A 115 -13.79 -3.41 -2.69
C ILE A 115 -15.11 -3.69 -3.41
N ASP A 116 -16.15 -4.07 -2.67
CA ASP A 116 -17.46 -4.40 -3.23
C ASP A 116 -18.11 -3.18 -3.90
N THR A 117 -17.94 -1.99 -3.31
CA THR A 117 -18.45 -0.71 -3.85
C THR A 117 -17.79 -0.35 -5.19
N PHE A 118 -16.54 -0.74 -5.40
CA PHE A 118 -15.76 -0.40 -6.60
C PHE A 118 -15.46 -1.61 -7.50
N ALA A 119 -16.10 -2.77 -7.25
CA ALA A 119 -15.77 -4.05 -7.90
C ALA A 119 -15.87 -4.01 -9.44
N ASP A 120 -16.80 -3.21 -9.97
CA ASP A 120 -17.03 -3.10 -11.42
C ASP A 120 -16.15 -2.03 -12.11
N ARG A 121 -15.19 -1.44 -11.39
CA ARG A 121 -14.37 -0.35 -11.92
C ARG A 121 -13.02 -0.86 -12.42
N GLY A 122 -12.60 -0.34 -13.58
CA GLY A 122 -11.45 -0.88 -14.32
C GLY A 122 -10.08 -0.73 -13.64
N ASP A 123 -9.12 -1.51 -14.12
CA ASP A 123 -7.79 -1.70 -13.49
C ASP A 123 -6.85 -0.48 -13.55
N THR A 124 -7.25 0.60 -14.21
CA THR A 124 -6.45 1.82 -14.42
C THR A 124 -6.64 2.86 -13.31
N VAL A 125 -7.54 2.60 -12.37
CA VAL A 125 -7.83 3.50 -11.25
C VAL A 125 -7.34 2.87 -9.95
N ARG A 126 -6.80 3.67 -9.04
CA ARG A 126 -6.57 3.27 -7.65
C ARG A 126 -7.53 3.98 -6.71
N TYR A 127 -8.11 3.24 -5.79
CA TYR A 127 -9.08 3.74 -4.82
C TYR A 127 -8.38 3.91 -3.48
N LEU A 128 -8.16 5.16 -3.08
CA LEU A 128 -7.61 5.53 -1.79
C LEU A 128 -8.71 6.12 -0.91
N ILE A 129 -9.17 5.34 0.06
CA ILE A 129 -10.21 5.74 0.97
C ILE A 129 -9.61 6.19 2.29
N VAL A 130 -10.01 7.36 2.76
CA VAL A 130 -9.49 8.02 3.95
C VAL A 130 -10.61 8.14 4.96
N VAL A 131 -10.41 7.62 6.16
CA VAL A 131 -11.46 7.55 7.20
C VAL A 131 -10.97 8.20 8.47
N ASN A 132 -11.84 8.95 9.15
CA ASN A 132 -11.56 9.53 10.47
C ASN A 132 -12.07 8.63 11.61
N GLU A 133 -11.96 7.33 11.42
CA GLU A 133 -12.40 6.31 12.37
C GLU A 133 -11.23 5.41 12.70
N ASP A 134 -11.14 4.98 13.96
CA ASP A 134 -10.06 4.09 14.39
C ASP A 134 -10.32 2.67 13.90
N MET A 135 -9.29 1.99 13.42
CA MET A 135 -9.42 0.66 12.81
C MET A 135 -8.57 -0.38 13.53
N TYR A 136 -9.09 -1.61 13.63
CA TYR A 136 -8.34 -2.80 14.01
C TYR A 136 -8.41 -3.85 12.89
N THR A 137 -7.60 -4.90 12.98
CA THR A 137 -7.70 -6.07 12.09
C THR A 137 -7.93 -7.32 12.92
N LYS A 138 -8.66 -8.27 12.35
CA LYS A 138 -8.82 -9.60 12.94
C LYS A 138 -7.66 -10.54 12.60
N LEU A 139 -6.85 -10.18 11.61
CA LEU A 139 -5.73 -11.00 11.12
C LEU A 139 -4.51 -10.95 12.04
N GLN A 140 -4.40 -9.90 12.84
CA GLN A 140 -3.31 -9.67 13.81
C GLN A 140 -3.94 -9.25 15.14
N PRO A 141 -4.56 -10.19 15.88
CA PRO A 141 -5.37 -9.90 17.06
C PRO A 141 -4.58 -9.25 18.21
N GLU A 142 -3.26 -9.42 18.23
CA GLU A 142 -2.33 -8.78 19.16
C GLU A 142 -2.16 -7.28 18.92
N ARG A 143 -2.54 -6.77 17.73
CA ARG A 143 -2.40 -5.35 17.41
C ARG A 143 -3.57 -4.54 17.97
N PRO A 144 -3.28 -3.43 18.68
CA PRO A 144 -4.33 -2.58 19.22
C PRO A 144 -5.06 -1.79 18.13
N TYR A 145 -4.43 -1.54 16.99
CA TYR A 145 -5.00 -0.82 15.86
C TYR A 145 -4.17 -1.07 14.59
N ILE A 146 -4.69 -0.62 13.45
CA ILE A 146 -3.98 -0.51 12.17
C ILE A 146 -4.14 0.90 11.59
N PHE A 147 -3.14 1.35 10.84
CA PHE A 147 -3.24 2.62 10.10
C PHE A 147 -3.88 2.45 8.73
N SER A 148 -3.69 1.31 8.08
CA SER A 148 -4.20 1.09 6.73
C SER A 148 -4.39 -0.39 6.40
N ARG A 149 -5.19 -0.63 5.35
CA ARG A 149 -5.41 -1.92 4.71
C ARG A 149 -5.45 -1.71 3.21
N ALA A 150 -4.79 -2.57 2.43
CA ALA A 150 -4.77 -2.46 0.98
C ALA A 150 -4.51 -3.81 0.31
N SER A 151 -4.86 -3.89 -0.98
CA SER A 151 -4.46 -4.98 -1.87
C SER A 151 -4.20 -4.47 -3.28
N PHE A 152 -3.21 -5.09 -3.89
CA PHE A 152 -2.98 -5.03 -5.33
C PHE A 152 -4.15 -5.61 -6.13
N LEU A 153 -4.69 -6.76 -5.73
CA LEU A 153 -5.68 -7.50 -6.52
C LEU A 153 -6.98 -6.73 -6.75
N ASN A 154 -7.33 -5.85 -5.82
CA ASN A 154 -8.59 -5.12 -5.84
C ASN A 154 -8.39 -3.60 -6.02
N ASN A 155 -7.16 -3.15 -6.29
CA ASN A 155 -6.83 -1.74 -6.54
C ASN A 155 -7.27 -0.75 -5.45
N THR A 156 -7.55 -1.26 -4.23
CA THR A 156 -8.26 -0.52 -3.18
C THR A 156 -7.47 -0.51 -1.89
N ALA A 157 -7.42 0.68 -1.29
CA ALA A 157 -6.71 1.02 -0.07
C ALA A 157 -7.64 1.80 0.86
N VAL A 158 -7.52 1.56 2.17
CA VAL A 158 -8.14 2.35 3.24
C VAL A 158 -7.05 2.82 4.19
N ILE A 159 -7.05 4.11 4.54
CA ILE A 159 -6.20 4.74 5.56
C ILE A 159 -7.10 5.32 6.65
N SER A 160 -6.78 5.01 7.91
CA SER A 160 -7.32 5.71 9.07
C SER A 160 -6.41 6.86 9.44
N VAL A 161 -6.98 8.08 9.50
CA VAL A 161 -6.26 9.26 9.98
C VAL A 161 -6.46 9.51 11.48
N LYS A 162 -7.30 8.69 12.13
CA LYS A 162 -7.78 8.91 13.51
C LYS A 162 -6.65 9.05 14.52
N ARG A 163 -5.60 8.24 14.36
CA ARG A 163 -4.44 8.20 15.26
C ARG A 163 -3.25 9.06 14.79
N LEU A 164 -3.26 9.58 13.56
CA LEU A 164 -2.09 10.25 12.99
C LEU A 164 -1.74 11.59 13.65
N LYS A 165 -2.71 12.21 14.34
CA LYS A 165 -2.46 13.38 15.17
C LYS A 165 -1.69 13.06 16.46
N GLY A 166 -1.47 11.79 16.78
CA GLY A 166 -0.80 11.38 18.03
C GLY A 166 -1.43 11.97 19.29
N GLU A 167 -0.63 12.10 20.34
CA GLU A 167 -1.00 12.88 21.53
C GLU A 167 -0.92 14.39 21.23
N SER A 168 -1.55 15.22 22.07
CA SER A 168 -1.94 16.63 21.81
C SER A 168 -0.81 17.63 21.52
N THR A 169 0.42 17.16 21.34
CA THR A 169 1.65 17.95 21.12
C THR A 169 2.25 17.78 19.73
N SER A 170 1.74 16.88 18.88
CA SER A 170 2.33 16.72 17.55
C SER A 170 1.99 17.91 16.65
N SER A 171 3.02 18.45 15.98
CA SER A 171 2.86 19.60 15.10
C SER A 171 2.04 19.24 13.86
N THR A 172 1.41 20.24 13.24
CA THR A 172 0.73 20.08 11.94
C THR A 172 1.65 19.44 10.90
N GLU A 173 2.94 19.76 10.94
CA GLU A 173 3.95 19.21 10.03
C GLU A 173 4.13 17.69 10.22
N ILE A 174 4.21 17.20 11.46
CA ILE A 174 4.31 15.76 11.74
C ILE A 174 3.06 15.03 11.25
N TYR A 175 1.87 15.59 11.47
CA TYR A 175 0.63 15.02 10.95
C TYR A 175 0.66 14.92 9.41
N GLN A 176 1.09 15.99 8.73
CA GLN A 176 1.18 16.02 7.27
C GLN A 176 2.17 14.97 6.75
N GLN A 177 3.35 14.84 7.36
CA GLN A 177 4.34 13.83 6.99
C GLN A 177 3.79 12.40 7.18
N ARG A 178 3.05 12.14 8.26
CA ARG A 178 2.42 10.82 8.50
C ARG A 178 1.37 10.49 7.44
N VAL A 179 0.54 11.47 7.07
CA VAL A 179 -0.47 11.31 6.02
C VAL A 179 0.20 11.02 4.67
N GLU A 180 1.23 11.80 4.31
CA GLU A 180 2.00 11.59 3.09
C GLU A 180 2.59 10.18 3.00
N LYS A 181 3.32 9.75 4.06
CA LYS A 181 3.94 8.42 4.11
C LYS A 181 2.90 7.31 3.95
N LEU A 182 1.75 7.42 4.62
CA LEU A 182 0.69 6.42 4.49
C LEU A 182 0.03 6.45 3.11
N ALA A 183 -0.21 7.61 2.51
CA ALA A 183 -0.76 7.70 1.17
C ALA A 183 0.14 6.98 0.16
N LEU A 184 1.44 7.32 0.15
CA LEU A 184 2.43 6.69 -0.73
C LEU A 184 2.57 5.20 -0.49
N ARG A 185 2.75 4.78 0.77
CA ARG A 185 2.87 3.36 1.15
C ARG A 185 1.66 2.57 0.67
N THR A 186 0.47 3.08 0.95
CA THR A 186 -0.75 2.32 0.72
C THR A 186 -1.04 2.23 -0.79
N LEU A 187 -0.76 3.30 -1.54
CA LEU A 187 -0.76 3.24 -3.01
C LEU A 187 0.29 2.27 -3.56
N GLY A 188 1.49 2.24 -2.96
CA GLY A 188 2.52 1.24 -3.25
C GLY A 188 2.00 -0.20 -3.13
N VAL A 189 1.24 -0.50 -2.08
CA VAL A 189 0.59 -1.82 -1.93
C VAL A 189 -0.43 -2.07 -3.04
N THR A 190 -1.21 -1.05 -3.44
CA THR A 190 -2.19 -1.22 -4.54
C THR A 190 -1.57 -1.42 -5.91
N VAL A 191 -0.27 -1.17 -6.06
CA VAL A 191 0.47 -1.52 -7.28
C VAL A 191 1.29 -2.79 -7.11
N GLY A 192 1.28 -3.39 -5.90
CA GLY A 192 1.72 -4.74 -5.54
C GLY A 192 3.09 -4.86 -4.91
N PHE A 193 3.58 -3.77 -4.33
CA PHE A 193 4.69 -3.85 -3.39
C PHE A 193 4.22 -4.40 -2.03
N SER A 194 5.03 -5.27 -1.45
CA SER A 194 4.83 -5.74 -0.08
C SER A 194 5.46 -4.78 0.92
N LEU A 195 4.91 -4.74 2.13
CA LEU A 195 5.55 -4.04 3.24
C LEU A 195 6.82 -4.78 3.65
N SER A 196 7.90 -4.05 3.90
CA SER A 196 9.16 -4.63 4.38
C SER A 196 9.29 -4.47 5.90
N PRO A 197 9.50 -5.54 6.68
CA PRO A 197 9.82 -5.44 8.11
C PRO A 197 11.31 -5.16 8.37
N ASP A 198 12.13 -5.14 7.32
CA ASP A 198 13.58 -4.99 7.43
C ASP A 198 13.97 -3.58 7.89
N ALA A 199 14.70 -3.49 9.00
CA ALA A 199 15.12 -2.24 9.61
C ALA A 199 16.13 -1.47 8.74
N ASP A 200 16.91 -2.16 7.91
CA ASP A 200 17.85 -1.52 6.98
C ASP A 200 17.11 -0.73 5.89
N ASN A 201 15.82 -1.02 5.71
CA ASN A 201 14.90 -0.34 4.80
C ASN A 201 14.05 0.75 5.47
N ILE A 202 14.38 1.23 6.68
CA ILE A 202 13.57 2.25 7.37
C ILE A 202 13.42 3.57 6.59
N ASN A 203 14.39 3.89 5.73
CA ASN A 203 14.30 5.07 4.85
C ASN A 203 13.30 4.89 3.69
N CYS A 204 12.79 3.68 3.48
CA CYS A 204 11.78 3.38 2.48
C CYS A 204 10.37 3.55 3.05
N VAL A 205 9.50 4.22 2.30
CA VAL A 205 8.09 4.40 2.66
C VAL A 205 7.32 3.08 2.78
N MET A 206 7.81 2.01 2.13
CA MET A 206 7.28 0.64 2.24
C MET A 206 7.68 -0.09 3.52
N TYR A 207 8.50 0.52 4.40
CA TYR A 207 8.77 -0.05 5.72
C TYR A 207 7.49 -0.26 6.52
N GLN A 208 7.40 -1.41 7.20
CA GLN A 208 6.25 -1.82 7.98
C GLN A 208 6.20 -1.08 9.34
N ALA A 209 5.74 0.17 9.31
CA ALA A 209 5.51 0.94 10.54
C ALA A 209 4.22 0.52 11.25
N LEU A 210 4.34 0.15 12.53
CA LEU A 210 3.25 -0.39 13.36
C LEU A 210 2.76 0.61 14.41
N THR A 211 3.64 1.51 14.79
CA THR A 211 3.40 2.58 15.75
C THR A 211 3.58 3.95 15.09
N LEU A 212 3.17 5.01 15.78
CA LEU A 212 3.47 6.37 15.33
C LEU A 212 4.97 6.66 15.36
N GLU A 213 5.69 6.12 16.35
CA GLU A 213 7.16 6.25 16.44
C GLU A 213 7.84 5.62 15.23
N ASP A 214 7.40 4.43 14.80
CA ASP A 214 7.90 3.82 13.57
C ASP A 214 7.61 4.74 12.37
N LEU A 215 6.37 5.23 12.24
CA LEU A 215 5.96 6.06 11.12
C LEU A 215 6.73 7.38 11.05
N ASP A 216 7.13 7.94 12.19
CA ASP A 216 7.94 9.14 12.27
C ASP A 216 9.37 8.90 11.78
N ARG A 217 9.93 7.71 12.06
CA ARG A 217 11.26 7.31 11.62
C ARG A 217 11.33 6.89 10.16
N VAL A 218 10.20 6.48 9.57
CA VAL A 218 10.15 6.06 8.16
C VAL A 218 10.48 7.20 7.21
N GLY A 219 11.28 6.95 6.18
CA GLY A 219 11.51 7.93 5.11
C GLY A 219 10.28 8.17 4.23
N SER A 220 10.29 9.26 3.46
CA SER A 220 9.16 9.67 2.58
C SER A 220 9.37 9.33 1.10
N ILE A 221 10.34 8.45 0.80
CA ILE A 221 10.71 8.00 -0.54
C ILE A 221 10.60 6.48 -0.66
N PHE A 222 10.42 5.97 -1.88
CA PHE A 222 10.56 4.55 -2.13
C PHE A 222 12.05 4.14 -2.13
N CYS A 223 12.37 2.90 -1.75
CA CYS A 223 13.70 2.36 -2.00
C CYS A 223 13.90 2.15 -3.51
N GLU A 224 15.14 2.16 -3.97
CA GLU A 224 15.52 2.17 -5.39
C GLU A 224 14.79 1.09 -6.23
N GLU A 225 14.72 -0.14 -5.72
CA GLU A 225 14.02 -1.25 -6.37
C GLU A 225 12.51 -1.01 -6.52
N THR A 226 11.90 -0.41 -5.49
CA THR A 226 10.47 -0.09 -5.48
C THR A 226 10.18 1.14 -6.32
N GLU A 227 11.04 2.16 -6.26
CA GLU A 227 10.87 3.42 -6.99
C GLU A 227 10.79 3.19 -8.50
N THR A 228 11.72 2.42 -9.07
CA THR A 228 11.73 2.12 -10.51
C THR A 228 10.44 1.45 -10.97
N ALA A 229 9.97 0.45 -10.21
CA ALA A 229 8.76 -0.29 -10.55
C ALA A 229 7.48 0.54 -10.29
N PHE A 230 7.48 1.39 -9.26
CA PHE A 230 6.37 2.29 -8.93
C PHE A 230 6.20 3.34 -10.03
N ASN A 231 7.31 3.99 -10.43
CA ASN A 231 7.32 4.96 -11.52
C ASN A 231 6.82 4.34 -12.82
N LYS A 232 7.19 3.09 -13.11
CA LYS A 232 6.69 2.37 -14.28
C LYS A 232 5.19 2.08 -14.21
N ALA A 233 4.64 1.74 -13.04
CA ALA A 233 3.22 1.46 -12.88
C ALA A 233 2.33 2.71 -13.12
N PHE A 234 2.84 3.88 -12.75
CA PHE A 234 2.14 5.18 -12.88
C PHE A 234 2.59 6.04 -14.08
N LEU A 235 3.50 5.55 -14.94
CA LEU A 235 4.13 6.33 -16.02
C LEU A 235 4.77 7.66 -15.58
N ILE A 236 5.48 7.64 -14.47
CA ILE A 236 6.24 8.81 -14.02
C ILE A 236 7.45 8.96 -14.93
N ASN A 237 7.37 9.92 -15.87
CA ASN A 237 8.50 10.32 -16.71
C ASN A 237 9.23 11.46 -16.00
N HIS A 238 10.46 11.21 -15.54
CA HIS A 238 11.36 12.25 -15.00
C HIS A 238 12.01 13.03 -16.14
#